data_AF-A0A1Y3EUR2-F1
#
_entry.id   AF-A0A1Y3EUR2-F1
#
_cell.length_a   1.000
_cell.length_b   1.000
_cell.length_c   1.000
_cell.angle_alpha   90.00
_cell.angle_beta   90.00
_cell.angle_gamma   90.00
#
_symmetry.space_group_name_H-M   'P 1'
#
loop_
_entity.id
_entity.type
_entity.pdbx_description
1 polymer ?
#
loop_
_entity_poly.entity_id
_entity_poly.type
_entity_poly.pdbx_seq_one_letter_code
_entity_poly.pdbx_strand_id
1 'polypeptide(L)' 'MNVYSSLAGSSSLTDESGAKPRVDVQVNTAHHDCVTDVKICRAKNWMMLSSSSDGLIKIWS' A
#
# COMPACT_ATOMS: atom_id res chain seq x y z
N MET A 1 36.20 -9.20 22.01
CA MET A 1 35.90 -7.94 22.72
C MET A 1 36.88 -6.88 22.27
N ASN A 2 36.40 -5.79 21.69
CA ASN A 2 36.98 -4.46 21.89
C ASN A 2 35.85 -3.44 21.71
N VAL A 3 35.68 -2.65 22.77
CA VAL A 3 34.69 -1.60 22.90
C VAL A 3 35.40 -0.31 22.52
N TYR A 4 34.84 0.45 21.58
CA TYR A 4 35.22 1.84 21.37
C TYR A 4 34.03 2.73 21.71
N SER A 5 34.28 3.60 22.68
CA SER A 5 33.38 4.56 23.30
C SER A 5 33.10 5.77 22.41
N SER A 6 31.86 6.24 22.51
CA SER A 6 31.26 7.45 21.91
C SER A 6 32.05 8.74 22.12
N LEU A 7 32.09 9.61 21.10
CA LEU A 7 32.02 11.07 21.25
C LEU A 7 31.20 11.67 20.09
N ALA A 8 30.22 12.49 20.47
CA ALA A 8 29.35 13.25 19.58
C ALA A 8 30.14 14.27 18.75
N GLY A 9 29.76 14.45 17.49
CA GLY A 9 30.40 15.42 16.61
C GLY A 9 29.61 15.69 15.33
N SER A 10 28.85 16.79 15.39
CA SER A 10 28.44 17.63 14.26
C SER A 10 27.36 17.11 13.30
N SER A 11 26.16 17.59 13.57
CA SER A 11 25.05 17.80 12.65
C SER A 11 25.46 18.09 11.21
N SER A 12 25.07 17.19 10.31
CA SER A 12 24.70 17.53 8.94
C SER A 12 23.19 17.36 8.87
N LEU A 13 22.46 18.48 8.89
CA LEU A 13 21.05 18.53 8.52
C LEU A 13 20.96 18.23 7.03
N THR A 14 20.99 16.95 6.65
CA THR A 14 20.41 16.57 5.37
C THR A 14 18.91 16.64 5.58
N ASP A 15 18.29 17.55 4.84
CA ASP A 15 16.86 17.65 4.62
C ASP A 15 16.35 16.29 4.10
N GLU A 16 16.15 15.34 5.01
CA GLU A 16 15.29 14.19 4.82
C GLU A 16 13.87 14.78 4.85
N SER A 17 13.50 15.50 3.80
CA SER A 17 12.11 15.82 3.51
C SER A 17 11.41 14.48 3.35
N GLY A 18 10.94 13.96 4.49
CA GLY A 18 10.15 12.74 4.65
C GLY A 18 8.76 12.92 4.04
N ALA A 19 8.70 13.51 2.85
CA ALA A 19 7.52 13.60 2.04
C ALA A 19 7.11 12.17 1.71
N LYS A 20 6.10 11.67 2.44
CA LYS A 20 5.41 10.43 2.07
C LYS A 20 5.09 10.50 0.57
N PRO A 21 5.35 9.42 -0.19
CA PRO A 21 4.91 9.33 -1.57
C PRO A 21 3.43 9.72 -1.63
N ARG A 22 3.12 10.80 -2.36
CA ARG A 22 1.74 11.14 -2.66
C ARG A 22 1.26 10.11 -3.65
N VAL A 23 0.55 9.11 -3.15
CA VAL A 23 -0.11 8.12 -4.00
C VAL A 23 -1.42 8.74 -4.44
N ASP A 24 -1.56 9.00 -5.73
CA ASP A 24 -2.85 9.36 -6.30
C ASP A 24 -3.79 8.15 -6.14
N VAL A 25 -4.75 8.28 -5.24
CA VAL A 25 -5.76 7.24 -4.99
C VAL A 25 -6.91 7.45 -5.96
N GLN A 26 -7.03 6.55 -6.94
CA GLN A 26 -8.23 6.44 -7.76
C GLN A 26 -9.27 5.59 -7.05
N VAL A 27 -10.51 6.08 -6.99
CA VAL A 27 -11.65 5.40 -6.36
C VAL A 27 -12.70 5.13 -7.43
N ASN A 28 -13.29 3.93 -7.41
CA ASN A 28 -14.38 3.56 -8.31
C ASN A 28 -15.59 3.10 -7.48
N THR A 29 -16.76 3.72 -7.72
CA THR A 29 -18.04 3.27 -7.17
C THR A 29 -18.51 2.02 -7.90
N ALA A 30 -18.20 0.86 -7.30
CA ALA A 30 -18.41 -0.44 -7.94
C ALA A 30 -19.57 -1.24 -7.33
N HIS A 31 -19.53 -1.50 -6.03
CA HIS A 31 -20.50 -2.35 -5.34
C HIS A 31 -21.60 -1.50 -4.71
N HIS A 32 -22.79 -2.08 -4.57
CA HIS A 32 -23.95 -1.42 -3.95
C HIS A 32 -24.09 -1.74 -2.46
N ASP A 33 -23.16 -2.52 -1.91
CA ASP A 33 -23.10 -2.90 -0.50
C ASP A 33 -21.64 -3.14 -0.08
N CYS A 34 -21.42 -3.61 1.14
CA CYS A 34 -20.13 -3.83 1.76
C CYS A 34 -19.28 -4.83 0.95
N VAL A 35 -18.02 -4.48 0.69
CA VAL A 35 -17.03 -5.40 0.15
C VAL A 35 -16.54 -6.30 1.28
N THR A 36 -16.74 -7.61 1.14
CA THR A 36 -16.48 -8.60 2.19
C THR A 36 -15.10 -9.25 2.07
N ASP A 37 -14.53 -9.31 0.87
CA ASP A 37 -13.20 -9.88 0.62
C ASP A 37 -12.60 -9.35 -0.68
N VAL A 38 -11.27 -9.25 -0.72
CA VAL A 38 -10.49 -8.85 -1.89
C VAL A 38 -9.32 -9.82 -2.08
N LYS A 39 -9.22 -10.38 -3.29
CA LYS A 39 -8.15 -11.33 -3.65
C LYS A 39 -7.45 -10.90 -4.93
N ILE A 40 -6.13 -11.06 -4.96
CA ILE A 40 -5.34 -10.89 -6.16
C ILE A 40 -5.01 -12.29 -6.69
N CYS A 41 -5.24 -12.52 -7.99
CA CYS A 41 -4.92 -13.78 -8.63
C CYS A 41 -4.12 -13.58 -9.92
N ARG A 42 -3.30 -14.57 -10.24
CA ARG A 42 -2.56 -14.65 -11.50
C ARG A 42 -3.21 -15.73 -12.36
N ALA A 43 -3.90 -15.32 -13.42
CA ALA A 43 -4.24 -16.22 -14.53
C ALA A 43 -3.28 -15.92 -15.69
N LYS A 44 -3.79 -15.48 -16.84
CA LYS A 44 -2.95 -14.94 -17.93
C LYS A 44 -2.33 -13.58 -17.56
N ASN A 45 -3.13 -12.70 -16.95
CA ASN A 45 -2.73 -11.41 -16.38
C ASN A 45 -2.95 -11.40 -14.86
N TRP A 46 -2.36 -10.42 -14.18
CA TRP A 46 -2.75 -10.12 -12.79
C TRP A 46 -4.15 -9.54 -12.80
N MET A 47 -5.00 -10.03 -11.91
CA MET A 47 -6.36 -9.53 -11.73
C MET A 47 -6.66 -9.40 -10.24
N MET A 48 -7.53 -8.44 -9.92
CA MET A 48 -8.13 -8.32 -8.60
C MET A 48 -9.59 -8.78 -8.66
N LEU A 49 -10.01 -9.47 -7.62
CA LEU A 49 -11.38 -9.90 -7.39
C LEU A 49 -11.89 -9.19 -6.14
N SER A 50 -13.07 -8.60 -6.22
CA SER A 50 -13.79 -8.08 -5.06
C SER A 50 -15.12 -8.82 -4.91
N SER A 51 -15.42 -9.31 -3.71
CA SER A 51 -16.72 -9.90 -3.35
C SER A 51 -17.48 -8.97 -2.40
N SER A 52 -18.81 -8.94 -2.50
CA SER A 52 -19.64 -8.03 -1.71
C SER A 52 -20.95 -8.67 -1.26
N SER A 53 -21.51 -8.13 -0.17
CA SER A 53 -22.87 -8.44 0.31
C SER A 53 -23.97 -8.10 -0.70
N ASP A 54 -23.67 -7.32 -1.75
CA ASP A 54 -24.59 -7.08 -2.88
C ASP A 54 -24.84 -8.32 -3.75
N GLY A 55 -24.18 -9.44 -3.42
CA GLY A 55 -24.32 -10.73 -4.10
C GLY A 55 -23.46 -10.87 -5.35
N LEU A 56 -22.58 -9.90 -5.65
CA LEU A 56 -21.75 -9.90 -6.84
C LEU A 56 -20.26 -10.09 -6.52
N ILE A 57 -19.56 -10.71 -7.47
CA ILE A 57 -18.10 -10.70 -7.55
C ILE A 57 -17.71 -9.88 -8.79
N LYS A 58 -16.81 -8.90 -8.62
CA LYS A 58 -16.28 -8.07 -9.72
C LYS A 58 -14.80 -8.38 -9.95
N ILE A 59 -14.40 -8.28 -11.21
CA ILE A 59 -13.03 -8.58 -11.67
C ILE A 59 -12.43 -7.32 -12.27
N TRP A 60 -11.19 -7.03 -11.91
CA TRP A 60 -10.43 -5.85 -12.31
C TRP A 60 -9.10 -6.27 -12.95
N SER A 61 -8.70 -5.59 -14.03
CA SER A 61 -7.48 -5.85 -14.81
C SER A 61 -6.69 -4.59 -15.07
#